data_AF-A0AAW1J343-F1
#
_entry.id   AF-A0AAW1J343-F1
#
_cell.length_a   1.000
_cell.length_b   1.000
_cell.length_c   1.000
_cell.angle_alpha   90.00
_cell.angle_beta   90.00
_cell.angle_gamma   90.00
#
_symmetry.space_group_name_H-M   'P 1'
#
loop_
_entity.id
_entity.type
_entity.pdbx_description
1 polymer ?
#
loop_
_entity_poly.entity_id
_entity_poly.type
_entity_poly.pdbx_seq_one_letter_code
_entity_poly.pdbx_strand_id
1 'polypeptide(L)'
;MGPSEPADFGNVPKGVQFREEDYYKSIRMRYVLGVQLLVQYQCEKLVEEFKVHPIICGIAAEVWLRFVAAKRVFADVWANDVIKDAEAQEEKYRVGSSFKYKNEPRNLYRERMAIIWCKSLKKTLPLSSSLAVSFLACHIAREAVLPTDIMRWAIEGKLPYFGAFPRIVDSIKQIERTHQCPSITCPLEANYMFRPLRALSLQKLESLAASIAQTTGLNLPPVNFCAITSRYLKQLSLPVEKILPYACRIQEWSMPPELWLSANELRIPTRVCVMSILIVG
;
A
#
# COMPACT_ATOMS: atom_id res chain seq x y z
N MET A 1 -16.01 -38.53 -20.98
CA MET A 1 -15.60 -37.58 -19.92
C MET A 1 -14.56 -36.66 -20.54
N GLY A 2 -14.95 -35.41 -20.84
CA GLY A 2 -14.04 -34.39 -21.36
C GLY A 2 -13.51 -33.50 -20.22
N PRO A 3 -12.36 -32.84 -20.39
CA PRO A 3 -11.71 -32.08 -19.33
C PRO A 3 -12.52 -30.83 -18.99
N SER A 4 -12.78 -30.62 -17.70
CA SER A 4 -13.41 -29.40 -17.18
C SER A 4 -12.44 -28.22 -17.31
N GLU A 5 -12.79 -27.24 -18.14
CA GLU A 5 -12.07 -25.97 -18.22
C GLU A 5 -12.15 -25.20 -16.88
N PRO A 6 -11.08 -24.49 -16.47
CA PRO A 6 -11.14 -23.60 -15.32
C PRO A 6 -12.06 -22.42 -15.64
N ALA A 7 -13.06 -22.18 -14.80
CA ALA A 7 -14.00 -21.08 -14.95
C ALA A 7 -13.27 -19.72 -14.86
N ASP A 8 -13.05 -19.11 -16.02
CA ASP A 8 -12.47 -17.79 -16.21
C ASP A 8 -13.50 -16.69 -15.86
N PHE A 9 -13.02 -15.57 -15.34
CA PHE A 9 -13.76 -14.53 -14.59
C PHE A 9 -14.73 -13.64 -15.41
N GLY A 10 -15.31 -14.17 -16.49
CA GLY A 10 -16.13 -13.38 -17.42
C GLY A 10 -17.60 -13.74 -17.53
N ASN A 11 -18.06 -14.83 -16.92
CA ASN A 11 -19.44 -15.26 -17.10
C ASN A 11 -20.38 -14.58 -16.10
N VAL A 12 -20.81 -13.36 -16.44
CA VAL A 12 -22.03 -12.76 -15.90
C VAL A 12 -23.19 -13.74 -16.12
N PRO A 13 -24.01 -14.06 -15.11
CA PRO A 13 -25.23 -14.83 -15.35
C PRO A 13 -26.06 -14.16 -16.44
N LYS A 14 -26.35 -14.88 -17.53
CA LYS A 14 -27.14 -14.34 -18.66
C LYS A 14 -28.46 -13.77 -18.11
N GLY A 15 -28.70 -12.48 -18.35
CA GLY A 15 -29.97 -11.81 -18.01
C GLY A 15 -29.97 -10.93 -16.75
N VAL A 16 -28.86 -10.84 -15.99
CA VAL A 16 -28.78 -9.92 -14.83
C VAL A 16 -28.29 -8.55 -15.29
N GLN A 17 -29.11 -7.52 -15.10
CA GLN A 17 -28.75 -6.14 -15.37
C GLN A 17 -28.36 -5.45 -14.06
N PHE A 18 -27.09 -5.03 -13.96
CA PHE A 18 -26.58 -4.33 -12.80
C PHE A 18 -26.80 -2.82 -12.94
N ARG A 19 -27.11 -2.15 -11.82
CA ARG A 19 -27.13 -0.69 -11.76
C ARG A 19 -25.71 -0.16 -11.75
N GLU A 20 -25.52 1.07 -12.21
CA GLU A 20 -24.22 1.76 -12.14
C GLU A 20 -23.63 1.72 -10.71
N GLU A 21 -24.50 1.86 -9.71
CA GLU A 21 -24.13 1.77 -8.30
C GLU A 21 -23.43 0.46 -7.91
N ASP A 22 -23.89 -0.65 -8.47
CA ASP A 22 -23.36 -1.97 -8.16
C ASP A 22 -21.92 -2.11 -8.68
N TYR A 23 -21.59 -1.42 -9.78
CA TYR A 23 -20.24 -1.43 -10.35
C TYR A 23 -19.25 -0.66 -9.47
N TYR A 24 -19.53 0.61 -9.15
CA TYR A 24 -18.55 1.40 -8.40
C TYR A 24 -18.42 0.90 -6.95
N LYS A 25 -19.51 0.44 -6.31
CA LYS A 25 -19.46 -0.16 -4.98
C LYS A 25 -18.57 -1.40 -4.97
N SER A 26 -18.71 -2.28 -5.95
CA SER A 26 -17.92 -3.51 -6.07
C SER A 26 -16.45 -3.23 -6.36
N ILE A 27 -16.15 -2.36 -7.34
CA ILE A 27 -14.77 -1.98 -7.69
C ILE A 27 -14.07 -1.35 -6.48
N ARG A 28 -14.74 -0.43 -5.80
CA ARG A 28 -14.23 0.23 -4.58
C ARG A 28 -13.96 -0.78 -3.47
N MET A 29 -14.95 -1.59 -3.12
CA MET A 29 -14.82 -2.56 -2.03
C MET A 29 -13.70 -3.55 -2.31
N ARG A 30 -13.68 -4.12 -3.52
CA ARG A 30 -12.67 -5.09 -3.93
C ARG A 30 -11.27 -4.49 -3.90
N TYR A 31 -11.10 -3.26 -4.39
CA TYR A 31 -9.80 -2.59 -4.38
C TYR A 31 -9.30 -2.34 -2.96
N VAL A 32 -10.12 -1.70 -2.12
CA VAL A 32 -9.74 -1.36 -0.74
C VAL A 32 -9.44 -2.63 0.06
N LEU A 33 -10.28 -3.67 -0.07
CA LEU A 33 -10.06 -4.96 0.58
C LEU A 33 -8.74 -5.61 0.12
N GLY A 34 -8.42 -5.54 -1.17
CA GLY A 34 -7.16 -6.07 -1.68
C GLY A 34 -5.92 -5.36 -1.13
N VAL A 35 -5.97 -4.03 -0.97
CA VAL A 35 -4.87 -3.28 -0.32
C VAL A 35 -4.80 -3.57 1.18
N GLN A 36 -5.95 -3.74 1.84
CA GLN A 36 -6.00 -4.16 3.24
C GLN A 36 -5.36 -5.54 3.45
N LEU A 37 -5.65 -6.50 2.57
CA LEU A 37 -5.04 -7.83 2.59
C LEU A 37 -3.51 -7.75 2.36
N LEU A 38 -3.03 -6.85 1.50
CA LEU A 38 -1.59 -6.61 1.37
C LEU A 38 -0.96 -6.15 2.69
N VAL A 39 -1.55 -5.16 3.37
CA VAL A 39 -1.07 -4.69 4.68
C VAL A 39 -1.04 -5.85 5.69
N GLN A 40 -2.12 -6.63 5.74
CA GLN A 40 -2.22 -7.77 6.65
C GLN A 40 -1.11 -8.81 6.37
N TYR A 41 -0.97 -9.27 5.13
CA TYR A 41 0.05 -10.27 4.78
C TYR A 41 1.47 -9.76 5.01
N GLN A 42 1.72 -8.46 4.81
CA GLN A 42 3.01 -7.86 5.10
C GLN A 42 3.29 -7.85 6.61
N CYS A 43 2.33 -7.45 7.43
CA CYS A 43 2.49 -7.43 8.88
C CYS A 43 2.67 -8.84 9.47
N GLU A 44 1.87 -9.81 9.03
CA GLU A 44 2.03 -11.22 9.41
C GLU A 44 3.46 -11.70 9.12
N LYS A 45 3.94 -11.45 7.91
CA LYS A 45 5.29 -11.86 7.49
C LYS A 45 6.40 -11.15 8.28
N LEU A 46 6.22 -9.86 8.59
CA LEU A 46 7.13 -9.07 9.44
C LEU A 46 7.28 -9.70 10.83
N VAL A 47 6.18 -10.18 11.41
CA VAL A 47 6.21 -10.85 12.72
C VAL A 47 6.82 -12.24 12.62
N GLU A 48 6.35 -13.06 11.68
CA GLU A 48 6.72 -14.47 11.59
C GLU A 48 8.19 -14.67 11.20
N GLU A 49 8.65 -13.99 10.14
CA GLU A 49 9.98 -14.21 9.57
C GLU A 49 11.00 -13.18 10.05
N PHE A 50 10.60 -11.92 10.18
CA PHE A 50 11.53 -10.83 10.50
C PHE A 50 11.56 -10.48 11.99
N LYS A 51 10.79 -11.19 12.82
CA LYS A 51 10.76 -11.09 14.29
C LYS A 51 10.45 -9.68 14.79
N VAL A 52 9.67 -8.93 14.01
CA VAL A 52 9.12 -7.63 14.41
C VAL A 52 8.03 -7.86 15.47
N HIS A 53 7.93 -6.98 16.46
CA HIS A 53 6.98 -7.15 17.56
C HIS A 53 5.51 -7.17 17.05
N PRO A 54 4.65 -8.13 17.48
CA PRO A 54 3.28 -8.29 16.97
C PRO A 54 2.37 -7.06 17.09
N ILE A 55 2.71 -6.09 17.94
CA ILE A 55 1.98 -4.82 18.09
C ILE A 55 1.83 -4.05 16.77
N ILE A 56 2.75 -4.27 15.81
CA ILE A 56 2.68 -3.62 14.49
C ILE A 56 1.37 -3.94 13.76
N CYS A 57 0.76 -5.11 13.97
CA CYS A 57 -0.49 -5.48 13.29
C CYS A 57 -1.65 -4.57 13.72
N GLY A 58 -1.75 -4.28 15.03
CA GLY A 58 -2.76 -3.36 15.56
C GLY A 58 -2.53 -1.92 15.12
N ILE A 59 -1.27 -1.47 15.12
CA ILE A 59 -0.91 -0.13 14.66
C ILE A 59 -1.21 0.03 13.16
N ALA A 60 -0.80 -0.95 12.34
CA ALA A 60 -1.02 -0.92 10.89
C ALA A 60 -2.51 -0.91 10.53
N ALA A 61 -3.33 -1.69 11.24
CA ALA A 61 -4.79 -1.71 11.06
C ALA A 61 -5.39 -0.31 11.31
N GLU A 62 -5.04 0.31 12.44
CA GLU A 62 -5.56 1.65 12.80
C GLU A 62 -5.10 2.72 11.81
N VAL A 63 -3.81 2.73 11.46
CA VAL A 63 -3.23 3.65 10.46
C VAL A 63 -3.95 3.49 9.12
N TRP A 64 -4.13 2.26 8.64
CA TRP A 64 -4.79 1.97 7.37
C TRP A 64 -6.24 2.48 7.35
N LEU A 65 -7.02 2.17 8.38
CA LEU A 65 -8.43 2.58 8.46
C LEU A 65 -8.57 4.11 8.50
N ARG A 66 -7.76 4.79 9.31
CA ARG A 66 -7.73 6.27 9.33
C ARG A 66 -7.34 6.85 7.97
N PHE A 67 -6.37 6.23 7.29
CA PHE A 67 -5.93 6.70 5.98
C PHE A 67 -7.03 6.55 4.92
N VAL A 68 -7.70 5.41 4.88
CA VAL A 68 -8.85 5.16 3.97
C VAL A 68 -9.98 6.17 4.23
N ALA A 69 -10.31 6.42 5.51
CA ALA A 69 -11.33 7.39 5.90
C ALA A 69 -10.95 8.82 5.46
N ALA A 70 -9.71 9.24 5.71
CA ALA A 70 -9.22 10.57 5.34
C ALA A 70 -9.21 10.81 3.82
N LYS A 71 -9.02 9.76 3.01
CA LYS A 71 -9.10 9.84 1.55
C LYS A 71 -10.53 9.87 1.00
N ARG A 72 -11.55 9.70 1.84
CA ARG A 72 -12.98 9.80 1.50
C ARG A 72 -13.39 8.96 0.27
N VAL A 73 -12.69 7.85 -0.01
CA VAL A 73 -13.03 6.97 -1.15
C VAL A 73 -14.41 6.32 -1.00
N PHE A 74 -14.92 6.24 0.24
CA PHE A 74 -16.26 5.74 0.54
C PHE A 74 -17.36 6.82 0.59
N ALA A 75 -17.04 8.09 0.33
CA ALA A 75 -18.07 9.13 0.25
C ALA A 75 -19.10 8.82 -0.84
N ASP A 76 -20.37 9.16 -0.62
CA ASP A 76 -21.46 8.85 -1.55
C ASP A 76 -21.26 9.53 -2.92
N VAL A 77 -20.68 10.73 -2.92
CA VAL A 77 -20.39 11.52 -4.13
C VAL A 77 -19.14 11.08 -4.89
N TRP A 78 -18.29 10.24 -4.29
CA TRP A 78 -16.97 9.89 -4.85
C TRP A 78 -17.05 9.37 -6.29
N ALA A 79 -17.99 8.47 -6.57
CA ALA A 79 -18.10 7.85 -7.89
C ALA A 79 -18.44 8.88 -8.97
N ASN A 80 -19.31 9.84 -8.66
CA ASN A 80 -19.74 10.90 -9.56
C ASN A 80 -18.64 11.95 -9.76
N ASP A 81 -17.98 12.37 -8.68
CA ASP A 81 -16.90 13.36 -8.74
C ASP A 81 -15.74 12.86 -9.59
N VAL A 82 -15.35 11.59 -9.44
CA VAL A 82 -14.30 10.97 -10.25
C VAL A 82 -14.62 10.99 -11.75
N ILE A 83 -15.89 10.84 -12.12
CA ILE A 83 -16.31 10.87 -13.53
C ILE A 83 -16.29 12.29 -14.05
N LYS A 84 -16.85 13.25 -13.30
CA LYS A 84 -16.81 14.68 -13.65
C LYS A 84 -15.38 15.17 -13.85
N ASP A 85 -14.47 14.82 -12.93
CA ASP A 85 -13.05 15.17 -13.02
C ASP A 85 -12.39 14.56 -14.28
N ALA A 86 -12.74 13.32 -14.61
CA ALA A 86 -12.21 12.64 -15.79
C ALA A 86 -12.77 13.18 -17.11
N GLU A 87 -13.96 13.77 -17.08
CA GLU A 87 -14.64 14.40 -18.22
C GLU A 87 -14.21 15.85 -18.47
N ALA A 88 -13.79 16.54 -17.41
CA ALA A 88 -13.24 17.90 -17.47
C ALA A 88 -11.80 17.97 -18.03
N GLN A 89 -11.11 16.84 -18.17
CA GLN A 89 -9.78 16.78 -18.78
C GLN A 89 -9.88 16.78 -20.31
N GLU A 90 -9.56 17.91 -20.94
CA GLU A 90 -9.75 18.19 -22.38
C GLU A 90 -8.91 17.32 -23.35
N GLU A 91 -7.89 16.61 -22.88
CA GLU A 91 -7.02 15.79 -23.74
C GLU A 91 -7.38 14.30 -23.74
N LYS A 92 -8.34 13.85 -24.55
CA LYS A 92 -8.50 12.40 -24.81
C LYS A 92 -8.87 12.01 -26.23
N TYR A 93 -8.00 11.21 -26.84
CA TYR A 93 -8.21 10.50 -28.10
C TYR A 93 -9.18 9.33 -27.94
N ARG A 94 -10.13 9.22 -28.87
CA ARG A 94 -11.07 8.09 -28.96
C ARG A 94 -10.32 6.81 -29.32
N VAL A 95 -10.04 5.96 -28.34
CA VAL A 95 -9.63 4.57 -28.63
C VAL A 95 -10.88 3.74 -28.80
N GLY A 96 -11.23 3.45 -30.06
CA GLY A 96 -12.20 2.42 -30.37
C GLY A 96 -11.66 1.07 -29.92
N SER A 97 -12.43 0.32 -29.15
CA SER A 97 -12.18 -1.12 -29.04
C SER A 97 -13.49 -1.89 -29.09
N SER A 98 -13.41 -3.05 -29.73
CA SER A 98 -14.40 -4.12 -29.68
C SER A 98 -14.48 -4.65 -28.25
N PHE A 99 -15.68 -4.87 -27.69
CA PHE A 99 -15.82 -5.20 -26.26
C PHE A 99 -16.69 -6.44 -26.00
N LYS A 100 -16.18 -7.30 -25.10
CA LYS A 100 -16.85 -8.49 -24.55
C LYS A 100 -18.06 -8.19 -23.65
N TYR A 101 -18.25 -6.94 -23.18
CA TYR A 101 -19.34 -6.57 -22.26
C TYR A 101 -20.12 -5.36 -22.79
N LYS A 102 -21.29 -5.62 -23.39
CA LYS A 102 -22.14 -4.57 -23.99
C LYS A 102 -22.87 -3.68 -22.97
N ASN A 103 -22.94 -4.10 -21.69
CA ASN A 103 -23.81 -3.48 -20.68
C ASN A 103 -23.06 -2.67 -19.59
N GLU A 104 -21.74 -2.49 -19.70
CA GLU A 104 -20.98 -1.72 -18.69
C GLU A 104 -21.25 -0.20 -18.78
N PRO A 105 -21.26 0.52 -17.64
CA PRO A 105 -21.45 1.96 -17.61
C PRO A 105 -20.30 2.72 -18.28
N ARG A 106 -20.66 3.78 -19.02
CA ARG A 106 -19.74 4.60 -19.82
C ARG A 106 -19.96 6.09 -19.58
N ASN A 107 -18.87 6.84 -19.62
CA ASN A 107 -18.90 8.31 -19.51
C ASN A 107 -19.35 8.98 -20.83
N LEU A 108 -19.45 10.31 -20.85
CA LEU A 108 -19.84 11.10 -22.03
C LEU A 108 -18.96 10.83 -23.26
N TYR A 109 -17.71 10.45 -23.06
CA TYR A 109 -16.73 10.14 -24.11
C TYR A 109 -16.68 8.64 -24.48
N ARG A 110 -17.64 7.84 -23.99
CA ARG A 110 -17.74 6.37 -24.18
C ARG A 110 -16.58 5.58 -23.58
N GLU A 111 -15.81 6.14 -22.66
CA GLU A 111 -14.80 5.43 -21.87
C GLU A 111 -15.48 4.53 -20.83
N ARG A 112 -14.84 3.41 -20.49
CA ARG A 112 -15.33 2.49 -19.45
C ARG A 112 -15.21 3.14 -18.07
N MET A 113 -16.32 3.42 -17.39
CA MET A 113 -16.33 4.07 -16.07
C MET A 113 -15.59 3.21 -15.02
N ALA A 114 -15.69 1.88 -15.14
CA ALA A 114 -14.95 0.94 -14.29
C ALA A 114 -13.44 1.19 -14.28
N ILE A 115 -12.86 1.49 -15.45
CA ILE A 115 -11.43 1.80 -15.58
C ILE A 115 -11.11 3.14 -14.91
N ILE A 116 -11.98 4.15 -15.09
CA ILE A 116 -11.80 5.49 -14.51
C ILE A 116 -11.82 5.41 -12.98
N TRP A 117 -12.83 4.75 -12.39
CA TRP A 117 -12.92 4.53 -10.95
C TRP A 117 -11.70 3.79 -10.41
N CYS A 118 -11.27 2.71 -11.05
CA CYS A 118 -10.09 1.96 -10.61
C CYS A 118 -8.79 2.78 -10.71
N LYS A 119 -8.63 3.59 -11.77
CA LYS A 119 -7.48 4.52 -11.88
C LYS A 119 -7.50 5.55 -10.76
N SER A 120 -8.66 6.12 -10.45
CA SER A 120 -8.82 7.05 -9.33
C SER A 120 -8.45 6.41 -7.99
N LEU A 121 -8.91 5.18 -7.74
CA LEU A 121 -8.52 4.41 -6.55
C LEU A 121 -7.01 4.18 -6.48
N LYS A 122 -6.38 3.75 -7.58
CA LYS A 122 -4.92 3.53 -7.64
C LYS A 122 -4.11 4.82 -7.47
N LYS A 123 -4.68 5.98 -7.82
CA LYS A 123 -4.06 7.29 -7.57
C LYS A 123 -4.21 7.72 -6.11
N THR A 124 -5.37 7.46 -5.52
CA THR A 124 -5.73 7.91 -4.16
C THR A 124 -5.16 7.02 -3.06
N LEU A 125 -5.20 5.71 -3.29
CA LEU A 125 -4.74 4.64 -2.41
C LEU A 125 -3.81 3.69 -3.18
N PRO A 126 -2.64 4.15 -3.64
CA PRO A 126 -1.73 3.31 -4.42
C PRO A 126 -1.34 2.06 -3.64
N LEU A 127 -1.02 0.97 -4.35
CA LEU A 127 -0.58 -0.28 -3.69
C LEU A 127 0.65 -0.05 -2.79
N SER A 128 1.48 0.94 -3.13
CA SER A 128 2.63 1.40 -2.33
C SER A 128 2.26 1.84 -0.92
N SER A 129 1.02 2.29 -0.70
CA SER A 129 0.50 2.61 0.63
C SER A 129 0.52 1.39 1.55
N SER A 130 0.42 0.15 1.03
CA SER A 130 0.57 -1.05 1.87
C SER A 130 1.95 -1.12 2.53
N LEU A 131 3.02 -1.01 1.73
CA LEU A 131 4.40 -0.99 2.22
C LEU A 131 4.66 0.20 3.15
N ALA A 132 4.11 1.37 2.81
CA ALA A 132 4.28 2.58 3.62
C ALA A 132 3.59 2.45 4.98
N VAL A 133 2.38 1.88 5.04
CA VAL A 133 1.69 1.60 6.31
C VAL A 133 2.44 0.56 7.13
N SER A 134 2.89 -0.53 6.51
CA SER A 134 3.68 -1.57 7.19
C SER A 134 4.99 -1.00 7.77
N PHE A 135 5.71 -0.18 7.00
CA PHE A 135 6.89 0.54 7.49
C PHE A 135 6.55 1.53 8.62
N LEU A 136 5.48 2.30 8.46
CA LEU A 136 5.05 3.29 9.46
C LEU A 136 4.68 2.62 10.79
N ALA A 137 4.03 1.46 10.75
CA ALA A 137 3.70 0.70 11.94
C ALA A 137 4.97 0.24 12.68
N CYS A 138 5.98 -0.26 11.97
CA CYS A 138 7.29 -0.56 12.54
C CYS A 138 7.94 0.68 13.17
N HIS A 139 7.91 1.82 12.48
CA HIS A 139 8.47 3.08 12.97
C HIS A 139 7.80 3.54 14.27
N ILE A 140 6.47 3.51 14.34
CA ILE A 140 5.68 3.84 15.54
C ILE A 140 6.00 2.86 16.67
N ALA A 141 6.12 1.57 16.37
CA ALA A 141 6.52 0.53 17.31
C ALA A 141 7.99 0.59 17.73
N ARG A 142 8.75 1.61 17.27
CA ARG A 142 10.18 1.81 17.59
C ARG A 142 11.06 0.66 17.12
N GLU A 143 10.63 -0.06 16.10
CA GLU A 143 11.37 -1.19 15.54
C GLU A 143 12.57 -0.71 14.74
N ALA A 144 13.66 -1.47 14.80
CA ALA A 144 14.85 -1.20 14.00
C ALA A 144 14.67 -1.71 12.56
N VAL A 145 13.58 -1.33 11.89
CA VAL A 145 13.27 -1.66 10.49
C VAL A 145 13.40 -0.41 9.65
N LEU A 146 14.11 -0.50 8.52
CA LEU A 146 14.36 0.64 7.64
C LEU A 146 13.56 0.53 6.32
N PRO A 147 13.36 1.64 5.60
CA PRO A 147 12.81 1.61 4.24
C PRO A 147 13.57 0.67 3.29
N THR A 148 14.89 0.54 3.48
CA THR A 148 15.76 -0.39 2.74
C THR A 148 15.38 -1.84 2.98
N ASP A 149 15.02 -2.19 4.21
CA ASP A 149 14.65 -3.55 4.56
C ASP A 149 13.33 -3.93 3.92
N ILE A 150 12.30 -3.08 4.08
CA ILE A 150 10.97 -3.28 3.49
C ILE A 150 11.06 -3.44 1.97
N MET A 151 11.77 -2.54 1.28
CA MET A 151 11.90 -2.62 -0.17
C MET A 151 12.71 -3.83 -0.62
N ARG A 152 13.82 -4.15 0.05
CA ARG A 152 14.64 -5.33 -0.25
C ARG A 152 13.81 -6.61 -0.09
N TRP A 153 13.12 -6.78 1.04
CA TRP A 153 12.29 -7.96 1.29
C TRP A 153 11.14 -8.08 0.28
N ALA A 154 10.55 -6.97 -0.15
CA ALA A 154 9.53 -6.97 -1.19
C ALA A 154 10.09 -7.41 -2.56
N ILE A 155 11.27 -6.90 -2.96
CA ILE A 155 11.94 -7.26 -4.21
C ILE A 155 12.40 -8.72 -4.21
N GLU A 156 12.94 -9.20 -3.09
CA GLU A 156 13.35 -10.59 -2.90
C GLU A 156 12.16 -11.56 -2.79
N GLY A 157 10.92 -11.07 -2.78
CA GLY A 157 9.71 -11.89 -2.64
C GLY A 157 9.48 -12.43 -1.23
N LYS A 158 10.30 -12.04 -0.25
CA LYS A 158 10.15 -12.45 1.16
C LYS A 158 9.00 -11.72 1.83
N LEU A 159 8.76 -10.45 1.47
CA LEU A 159 7.63 -9.65 1.92
C LEU A 159 6.55 -9.58 0.82
N PRO A 160 5.29 -9.97 1.08
CA PRO A 160 4.23 -9.98 0.06
C PRO A 160 3.97 -8.60 -0.57
N TYR A 161 4.32 -8.46 -1.85
CA TYR A 161 4.02 -7.25 -2.64
C TYR A 161 3.87 -7.54 -4.14
N PHE A 162 4.98 -7.75 -4.87
CA PHE A 162 4.93 -7.92 -6.34
C PHE A 162 4.18 -9.18 -6.81
N GLY A 163 4.35 -10.29 -6.08
CA GLY A 163 3.73 -11.58 -6.39
C GLY A 163 2.49 -11.90 -5.55
N ALA A 164 1.97 -10.96 -4.76
CA ALA A 164 0.90 -11.25 -3.80
C ALA A 164 -0.51 -11.31 -4.43
N PHE A 165 -0.68 -10.82 -5.66
CA PHE A 165 -2.00 -10.67 -6.29
C PHE A 165 -2.80 -11.98 -6.43
N PRO A 166 -2.23 -13.18 -6.71
CA PRO A 166 -3.04 -14.40 -6.75
C PRO A 166 -3.64 -14.73 -5.39
N ARG A 167 -2.83 -14.61 -4.33
CA ARG A 167 -3.26 -14.84 -2.94
C ARG A 167 -4.38 -13.89 -2.53
N ILE A 168 -4.28 -12.60 -2.90
CA ILE A 168 -5.33 -11.61 -2.65
C ILE A 168 -6.65 -12.05 -3.29
N VAL A 169 -6.61 -12.51 -4.54
CA VAL A 169 -7.81 -12.95 -5.26
C VAL A 169 -8.47 -14.12 -4.57
N ASP A 170 -7.69 -15.09 -4.14
CA ASP A 170 -8.23 -16.29 -3.49
C ASP A 170 -8.82 -15.97 -2.11
N SER A 171 -8.20 -15.08 -1.34
CA SER A 171 -8.80 -14.60 -0.09
C SER A 171 -10.07 -13.77 -0.30
N ILE A 172 -10.11 -12.91 -1.32
CA ILE A 172 -11.34 -12.17 -1.67
C ILE A 172 -12.47 -13.15 -2.00
N LYS A 173 -12.21 -14.16 -2.83
CA LYS A 173 -13.21 -15.21 -3.15
C LYS A 173 -13.69 -15.92 -1.88
N GLN A 174 -12.78 -16.25 -0.98
CA GLN A 174 -13.14 -16.93 0.27
C GLN A 174 -14.06 -16.06 1.12
N ILE A 175 -13.70 -14.79 1.31
CA ILE A 175 -14.50 -13.80 2.05
C ILE A 175 -15.89 -13.67 1.41
N GLU A 176 -15.98 -13.51 0.09
CA GLU A 176 -17.25 -13.38 -0.62
C GLU A 176 -18.16 -14.59 -0.46
N ARG A 177 -17.59 -15.81 -0.48
CA ARG A 177 -18.33 -17.04 -0.21
C ARG A 177 -18.84 -17.11 1.23
N THR A 178 -17.98 -16.76 2.20
CA THR A 178 -18.33 -16.81 3.63
C THR A 178 -19.41 -15.80 3.99
N HIS A 179 -19.33 -14.59 3.44
CA HIS A 179 -20.28 -13.52 3.75
C HIS A 179 -21.53 -13.51 2.86
N GLN A 180 -21.72 -14.53 2.00
CA GLN A 180 -22.80 -14.57 1.00
C GLN A 180 -22.91 -13.26 0.20
N CYS A 181 -21.77 -12.61 -0.04
CA CYS A 181 -21.69 -11.33 -0.71
C CYS A 181 -21.04 -11.54 -2.08
N PRO A 182 -21.80 -11.91 -3.11
CA PRO A 182 -21.24 -12.11 -4.43
C PRO A 182 -20.69 -10.79 -5.00
N SER A 183 -19.38 -10.63 -5.15
CA SER A 183 -18.83 -9.57 -6.02
C SER A 183 -18.95 -9.93 -7.51
N ILE A 184 -20.12 -10.45 -7.90
CA ILE A 184 -20.45 -10.86 -9.28
C ILE A 184 -20.30 -9.68 -10.27
N THR A 185 -20.15 -8.45 -9.78
CA THR A 185 -20.21 -7.21 -10.58
C THR A 185 -18.89 -6.52 -10.88
N CYS A 186 -17.73 -6.92 -10.32
CA CYS A 186 -16.48 -6.23 -10.65
C CYS A 186 -15.94 -6.69 -12.02
N PRO A 187 -15.98 -5.85 -13.08
CA PRO A 187 -15.63 -6.27 -14.43
C PRO A 187 -14.12 -6.22 -14.72
N LEU A 188 -13.31 -5.97 -13.67
CA LEU A 188 -11.88 -5.77 -13.78
C LEU A 188 -11.12 -7.00 -13.30
N GLU A 189 -10.10 -7.37 -14.08
CA GLU A 189 -9.17 -8.41 -13.70
C GLU A 189 -8.33 -8.00 -12.48
N ALA A 190 -8.04 -8.98 -11.63
CA ALA A 190 -7.20 -8.76 -10.46
C ALA A 190 -5.79 -8.26 -10.80
N ASN A 191 -5.22 -8.71 -11.93
CA ASN A 191 -3.93 -8.23 -12.43
C ASN A 191 -3.94 -6.72 -12.65
N TYR A 192 -5.06 -6.17 -13.12
CA TYR A 192 -5.21 -4.74 -13.34
C TYR A 192 -5.22 -3.97 -12.01
N MET A 193 -5.87 -4.53 -11.00
CA MET A 193 -6.08 -3.89 -9.70
C MET A 193 -4.85 -4.00 -8.79
N PHE A 194 -4.25 -5.19 -8.68
CA PHE A 194 -3.35 -5.55 -7.59
C PHE A 194 -1.92 -5.87 -8.02
N ARG A 195 -1.56 -5.75 -9.30
CA ARG A 195 -0.18 -5.96 -9.75
C ARG A 195 0.62 -4.65 -9.63
N PRO A 196 1.63 -4.56 -8.74
CA PRO A 196 2.52 -3.40 -8.71
C PRO A 196 3.39 -3.39 -9.97
N LEU A 197 3.51 -2.23 -10.62
CA LEU A 197 4.26 -2.11 -11.88
C LEU A 197 5.73 -1.77 -11.67
N ARG A 198 6.06 -1.05 -10.59
CA ARG A 198 7.40 -0.53 -10.31
C ARG A 198 7.69 -0.56 -8.82
N ALA A 199 8.95 -0.80 -8.48
CA ALA A 199 9.45 -0.58 -7.13
C ALA A 199 9.46 0.93 -6.81
N LEU A 200 9.16 1.29 -5.56
CA LEU A 200 9.36 2.66 -5.10
C LEU A 200 10.83 2.90 -4.82
N SER A 201 11.26 4.15 -4.98
CA SER A 201 12.52 4.56 -4.37
C SER A 201 12.38 4.58 -2.85
N LEU A 202 13.48 4.37 -2.14
CA LEU A 202 13.53 4.38 -0.68
C LEU A 202 13.03 5.70 -0.09
N GLN A 203 13.34 6.81 -0.77
CA GLN A 203 12.91 8.15 -0.38
C GLN A 203 11.40 8.34 -0.55
N LYS A 204 10.82 7.79 -1.63
CA LYS A 204 9.37 7.80 -1.85
C LYS A 204 8.62 6.95 -0.85
N LEU A 205 9.19 5.83 -0.41
CA LEU A 205 8.58 5.02 0.65
C LEU A 205 8.54 5.78 1.98
N GLU A 206 9.65 6.42 2.34
CA GLU A 206 9.77 7.22 3.57
C GLU A 206 8.84 8.44 3.56
N SER A 207 8.81 9.18 2.45
CA SER A 207 7.94 10.34 2.28
C SER A 207 6.46 9.96 2.27
N LEU A 208 6.10 8.84 1.64
CA LEU A 208 4.73 8.34 1.63
C LEU A 208 4.29 7.94 3.04
N ALA A 209 5.14 7.28 3.82
CA ALA A 209 4.82 6.94 5.21
C ALA A 209 4.59 8.21 6.06
N ALA A 210 5.45 9.21 5.92
CA ALA A 210 5.26 10.50 6.60
C ALA A 210 3.99 11.23 6.13
N SER A 211 3.67 11.21 4.84
CA SER A 211 2.45 11.81 4.29
C SER A 211 1.19 11.11 4.80
N ILE A 212 1.22 9.78 4.95
CA ILE A 212 0.14 9.01 5.56
C ILE A 212 -0.04 9.41 7.02
N ALA A 213 1.05 9.53 7.79
CA ALA A 213 0.99 9.99 9.17
C ALA A 213 0.37 11.39 9.31
N GLN A 214 0.79 12.34 8.49
CA GLN A 214 0.21 13.69 8.45
C GLN A 214 -1.27 13.67 8.07
N THR A 215 -1.64 12.90 7.04
CA THR A 215 -3.03 12.75 6.59
C THR A 215 -3.93 12.15 7.68
N THR A 216 -3.38 11.30 8.55
CA THR A 216 -4.10 10.62 9.63
C THR A 216 -4.00 11.33 10.98
N GLY A 217 -3.32 12.48 11.04
CA GLY A 217 -3.14 13.25 12.27
C GLY A 217 -2.27 12.55 13.32
N LEU A 218 -1.35 11.68 12.90
CA LEU A 218 -0.48 10.93 13.81
C LEU A 218 0.79 11.73 14.13
N ASN A 219 1.05 11.88 15.43
CA ASN A 219 2.34 12.36 15.93
C ASN A 219 3.34 11.21 15.91
N LEU A 220 4.41 11.36 15.13
CA LEU A 220 5.41 10.31 14.96
C LEU A 220 6.48 10.38 16.05
N PRO A 221 6.92 9.24 16.61
CA PRO A 221 8.12 9.25 17.42
C PRO A 221 9.34 9.57 16.54
N PRO A 222 10.45 10.06 17.13
CA PRO A 222 11.71 10.12 16.42
C PRO A 222 12.17 8.71 16.05
N VAL A 223 13.02 8.62 15.03
CA VAL A 223 13.65 7.36 14.62
C VAL A 223 14.38 6.72 15.81
N ASN A 224 14.30 5.38 15.95
CA ASN A 224 14.99 4.65 17.01
C ASN A 224 16.49 4.50 16.68
N PHE A 225 17.22 5.60 16.80
CA PHE A 225 18.65 5.69 16.50
C PHE A 225 19.44 4.57 17.19
N CYS A 226 19.31 4.41 18.51
CA CYS A 226 20.06 3.42 19.28
C CYS A 226 19.87 1.99 18.76
N ALA A 227 18.62 1.59 18.47
CA ALA A 227 18.34 0.24 17.99
C ALA A 227 18.85 0.01 16.56
N ILE A 228 18.72 1.01 15.68
CA ILE A 228 19.24 0.93 14.30
C ILE A 228 20.78 0.87 14.32
N THR A 229 21.42 1.71 15.12
CA THR A 229 22.88 1.74 15.29
C THR A 229 23.38 0.42 15.85
N SER A 230 22.76 -0.10 16.92
CA SER A 230 23.10 -1.42 17.48
C SER A 230 22.97 -2.53 16.43
N ARG A 231 21.92 -2.49 15.61
CA ARG A 231 21.70 -3.45 14.52
C ARG A 231 22.81 -3.37 13.48
N TYR A 232 23.20 -2.18 13.04
CA TYR A 232 24.28 -2.01 12.06
C TYR A 232 25.63 -2.46 12.60
N LEU A 233 25.96 -2.12 13.85
CA LEU A 233 27.19 -2.58 14.48
C LEU A 233 27.25 -4.12 14.53
N LYS A 234 26.14 -4.79 14.86
CA LYS A 234 26.05 -6.26 14.81
C LYS A 234 26.22 -6.81 13.40
N GLN A 235 25.61 -6.19 12.39
CA GLN A 235 25.72 -6.62 10.98
C GLN A 235 27.14 -6.46 10.43
N LEU A 236 27.89 -5.46 10.92
CA LEU A 236 29.28 -5.20 10.54
C LEU A 236 30.29 -5.94 11.44
N SER A 237 29.82 -6.75 12.40
CA SER A 237 30.67 -7.43 13.39
C SER A 237 31.55 -6.47 14.22
N LEU A 238 31.05 -5.26 14.51
CA LEU A 238 31.74 -4.25 15.29
C LEU A 238 31.36 -4.30 16.79
N PRO A 239 32.25 -3.87 17.71
CA PRO A 239 31.99 -3.90 19.15
C PRO A 239 30.87 -2.94 19.60
N VAL A 240 29.64 -3.46 19.72
CA VAL A 240 28.44 -2.69 20.09
C VAL A 240 28.62 -1.92 21.38
N GLU A 241 29.10 -2.60 22.43
CA GLU A 241 29.25 -2.03 23.78
C GLU A 241 30.24 -0.88 23.84
N LYS A 242 31.23 -0.87 22.93
CA LYS A 242 32.23 0.19 22.86
C LYS A 242 31.76 1.36 22.02
N ILE A 243 31.14 1.11 20.86
CA ILE A 243 30.85 2.16 19.87
C ILE A 243 29.50 2.83 20.13
N LEU A 244 28.47 2.06 20.52
CA LEU A 244 27.11 2.58 20.67
C LEU A 244 27.00 3.77 21.63
N PRO A 245 27.65 3.78 22.81
CA PRO A 245 27.57 4.93 23.72
C PRO A 245 28.12 6.24 23.10
N TYR A 246 29.19 6.16 22.32
CA TYR A 246 29.75 7.33 21.64
C TYR A 246 28.85 7.79 20.49
N ALA A 247 28.34 6.86 19.68
CA ALA A 247 27.42 7.19 18.60
C ALA A 247 26.15 7.89 19.12
N CYS A 248 25.57 7.43 20.23
CA CYS A 248 24.42 8.09 20.87
C CYS A 248 24.77 9.50 21.35
N ARG A 249 25.93 9.68 21.98
CA ARG A 249 26.39 11.01 22.43
C ARG A 249 26.63 11.98 21.27
N ILE A 250 27.23 11.50 20.18
CA ILE A 250 27.41 12.29 18.95
C ILE A 250 26.05 12.67 18.37
N GLN A 251 25.09 11.74 18.35
CA GLN A 251 23.73 12.03 17.88
C GLN A 251 23.06 13.13 18.71
N GLU A 252 23.15 13.06 20.04
CA GLU A 252 22.63 14.07 20.95
C GLU A 252 23.24 15.46 20.71
N TRP A 253 24.53 15.52 20.35
CA TRP A 253 25.23 16.79 20.10
C TRP A 253 25.03 17.34 18.69
N SER A 254 24.89 16.46 17.69
CA SER A 254 25.00 16.84 16.27
C SER A 254 23.64 16.98 15.59
N MET A 255 22.61 16.32 16.12
CA MET A 255 21.28 16.32 15.51
C MET A 255 20.32 17.09 16.42
N PRO A 256 19.45 17.95 15.86
CA PRO A 256 18.31 18.42 16.64
C PRO A 256 17.53 17.19 17.15
N PRO A 257 16.77 17.30 18.25
CA PRO A 257 15.95 16.21 18.82
C PRO A 257 14.88 15.67 17.85
N GLU A 258 14.92 16.07 16.58
CA GLU A 258 13.91 15.90 15.57
C GLU A 258 14.36 15.14 14.31
N LEU A 259 15.04 13.98 14.46
CA LEU A 259 15.16 13.02 13.35
C LEU A 259 13.83 12.30 13.08
N TRP A 260 12.92 12.98 12.39
CA TRP A 260 11.55 12.54 12.11
C TRP A 260 11.42 12.15 10.64
N LEU A 261 10.48 11.26 10.34
CA LEU A 261 10.10 10.99 8.96
C LEU A 261 9.53 12.27 8.35
N SER A 262 9.90 12.56 7.11
CA SER A 262 9.51 13.78 6.41
C SER A 262 8.72 13.46 5.16
N ALA A 263 7.57 14.12 4.99
CA ALA A 263 6.77 14.01 3.77
C ALA A 263 7.45 14.69 2.56
N ASN A 264 8.49 15.51 2.78
CA ASN A 264 9.28 16.11 1.73
C ASN A 264 10.26 15.08 1.13
N GLU A 265 10.04 14.71 -0.13
CA GLU A 265 10.92 13.84 -0.93
C GLU A 265 12.32 14.41 -1.16
N LEU A 266 12.61 15.68 -0.86
CA LEU A 266 13.95 16.26 -1.01
C LEU A 266 14.76 16.27 0.28
N ARG A 267 14.13 15.96 1.43
CA ARG A 267 14.84 15.93 2.71
C ARG A 267 15.80 14.73 2.75
N ILE A 268 16.95 14.92 3.40
CA ILE A 268 17.92 13.85 3.64
C ILE A 268 17.20 12.72 4.40
N PRO A 269 17.19 11.48 3.85
CA PRO A 269 16.50 10.38 4.50
C PRO A 269 17.13 10.03 5.84
N THR A 270 16.29 9.70 6.82
CA THR A 270 16.70 9.48 8.21
C THR A 270 17.81 8.43 8.35
N ARG A 271 17.78 7.37 7.55
CA ARG A 271 18.83 6.33 7.49
C ARG A 271 20.23 6.86 7.13
N VAL A 272 20.31 7.90 6.29
CA VAL A 272 21.59 8.47 5.85
C VAL A 272 22.24 9.18 7.04
N CYS A 273 21.45 9.93 7.82
CA CYS A 273 21.93 10.56 9.05
C CYS A 273 22.48 9.53 10.06
N VAL A 274 21.81 8.39 10.21
CA VAL A 274 22.29 7.32 11.11
C VAL A 274 23.64 6.76 10.65
N MET A 275 23.76 6.46 9.35
CA MET A 275 25.02 5.93 8.79
C MET A 275 26.15 6.95 8.83
N SER A 276 25.88 8.23 8.58
CA SER A 276 26.91 9.28 8.65
C SER A 276 27.55 9.37 10.03
N ILE A 277 26.76 9.22 11.12
CA ILE A 277 27.31 9.23 12.48
C ILE A 277 28.21 8.00 12.72
N LEU A 278 27.82 6.83 12.20
CA LEU A 278 28.63 5.60 12.30
C LEU A 278 29.91 5.60 11.47
N ILE A 279 30.01 6.43 10.43
CA ILE A 279 31.22 6.53 9.58
C ILE A 279 32.22 7.52 10.17
N VAL A 280 31.73 8.58 10.83
CA VAL A 280 32.56 9.65 11.38
C VAL A 280 33.08 9.32 12.79
N GLY A 281 32.32 8.55 13.58
CA GLY A 281 32.68 8.12 14.94
C GLY A 281 33.33 6.75 14.99
#